data_AF-A0AAV4KHK2-F1
#
_entry.id   AF-A0AAV4KHK2-F1
#
_cell.length_a   1.000
_cell.length_b   1.000
_cell.length_c   1.000
_cell.angle_alpha   90.00
_cell.angle_beta   90.00
_cell.angle_gamma   90.00
#
_symmetry.space_group_name_H-M   'P 1'
#
loop_
_entity.id
_entity.type
_entity.pdbx_description
1 polymer ?
#
loop_
_entity_poly.entity_id
_entity_poly.type
_entity_poly.pdbx_seq_one_letter_code
_entity_poly.pdbx_strand_id
1 'polypeptide(L)'
;MTAAVPDREFGAQTVGPAGEGPRPPVGDTARPPAGGAPRPSAAPQAAEVARTALDWVYDHLPCFALPEDVLAPDVLVDRTWKPLGELAQLGDGIRRHTTSGPARRRAAELLEFAWGQTRRGSLLLEQLRAEPMSTYPLEIYAAFRSAGFRHPAFEELARTLARTRSWAHTEQDPTRRLGILNAEHRTGLPLHAPPLTALHRTWLGSLPEPWMFERSAGYALTHVVFHLTDWGNAPHRMPPRLARYLHHWLPAWLDSCLEEELWDLAGELLAVAAGLPTPVPARTVEPAWARLAAAQDAAGGLCEVGPSRRGDTVEPGFAHCYHSTLVAAYAATLTTARLYGVPPVSLTATVLPGPETAPPGDAP
;
A
#
# COMPACT_ATOMS: atom_id res chain seq x y z
N MET A 1 46.80 -13.67 -33.68
CA MET A 1 46.84 -12.41 -34.44
C MET A 1 45.92 -11.44 -33.70
N THR A 2 46.37 -10.37 -33.03
CA THR A 2 46.80 -9.05 -33.58
C THR A 2 45.73 -8.39 -34.47
N ALA A 3 45.42 -7.08 -34.44
CA ALA A 3 45.85 -5.88 -33.67
C ALA A 3 44.90 -4.70 -34.09
N ALA A 4 44.71 -3.54 -33.42
CA ALA A 4 45.06 -2.99 -32.09
C ALA A 4 44.19 -1.72 -31.82
N VAL A 5 44.42 -0.98 -30.72
CA VAL A 5 43.83 0.35 -30.39
C VAL A 5 44.49 1.47 -31.25
N PRO A 6 43.91 2.70 -31.38
CA PRO A 6 44.24 3.81 -30.44
C PRO A 6 43.01 4.67 -30.03
N ASP A 7 42.86 5.17 -28.81
CA ASP A 7 43.64 6.17 -28.03
C ASP A 7 43.54 7.63 -28.51
N ARG A 8 43.04 8.51 -27.62
CA ARG A 8 43.50 9.91 -27.44
C ARG A 8 42.92 10.59 -26.19
N GLU A 9 43.82 11.00 -25.30
CA GLU A 9 43.57 11.97 -24.22
C GLU A 9 43.61 13.43 -24.73
N PHE A 10 43.05 14.36 -23.93
CA PHE A 10 43.50 15.75 -23.65
C PHE A 10 42.39 16.40 -22.80
N GLY A 11 42.64 17.21 -21.75
CA GLY A 11 43.85 17.59 -21.05
C GLY A 11 43.48 18.58 -19.92
N ALA A 12 44.20 18.59 -18.80
CA ALA A 12 43.92 19.50 -17.67
C ALA A 12 44.68 20.84 -17.81
N GLN A 13 44.06 21.96 -17.40
CA GLN A 13 44.78 23.21 -17.12
C GLN A 13 44.24 23.93 -15.90
N THR A 14 45.15 24.28 -14.99
CA THR A 14 44.95 25.15 -13.83
C THR A 14 45.66 26.48 -14.06
N VAL A 15 44.98 27.61 -13.85
CA VAL A 15 45.62 28.93 -13.72
C VAL A 15 44.90 29.78 -12.67
N GLY A 16 45.69 30.42 -11.81
CA GLY A 16 45.41 31.67 -11.10
C GLY A 16 46.75 32.37 -10.85
N PRO A 17 46.87 33.41 -10.01
CA PRO A 17 45.84 34.32 -9.50
C PRO A 17 46.19 35.81 -9.73
N ALA A 18 45.23 36.72 -9.52
CA ALA A 18 45.40 38.17 -9.27
C ALA A 18 44.04 38.70 -8.74
N GLY A 19 43.92 39.76 -7.95
CA GLY A 19 44.84 40.72 -7.33
C GLY A 19 43.98 41.76 -6.57
N GLU A 20 44.47 42.37 -5.49
CA GLU A 20 43.64 43.07 -4.48
C GLU A 20 43.06 44.44 -4.90
N GLY A 21 41.97 44.87 -4.23
CA GLY A 21 41.46 46.25 -4.28
C GLY A 21 40.14 46.48 -3.50
N PRO A 22 40.09 47.33 -2.44
CA PRO A 22 38.89 47.49 -1.58
C PRO A 22 38.10 48.79 -1.79
N ARG A 23 36.76 48.75 -1.60
CA ARG A 23 35.77 49.83 -1.21
C ARG A 23 34.36 49.52 -1.80
N PRO A 24 33.27 50.17 -1.34
CA PRO A 24 32.87 50.58 0.03
C PRO A 24 31.45 50.02 0.39
N PRO A 25 30.89 50.27 1.59
CA PRO A 25 29.61 49.66 2.02
C PRO A 25 28.38 50.57 1.84
N VAL A 26 27.48 50.24 0.92
CA VAL A 26 26.07 50.68 0.82
C VAL A 26 25.33 49.59 0.01
N GLY A 27 24.12 49.12 0.31
CA GLY A 27 23.16 49.47 1.35
C GLY A 27 22.03 48.42 1.38
N ASP A 28 21.19 48.50 2.41
CA ASP A 28 20.19 47.49 2.73
C ASP A 28 19.10 47.39 1.65
N THR A 29 19.02 46.24 0.97
CA THR A 29 17.96 45.95 -0.01
C THR A 29 17.30 44.63 0.37
N ALA A 30 16.00 44.72 0.68
CA ALA A 30 15.22 43.61 1.20
C ALA A 30 15.28 42.39 0.26
N ARG A 31 15.94 41.33 0.74
CA ARG A 31 16.00 40.05 0.06
C ARG A 31 14.57 39.49 -0.07
N PRO A 32 14.04 39.26 -1.27
CA PRO A 32 12.75 38.58 -1.39
C PRO A 32 12.85 37.19 -0.73
N PRO A 33 11.78 36.70 -0.09
CA PRO A 33 11.81 35.39 0.55
C PRO A 33 12.22 34.34 -0.48
N ALA A 34 13.18 33.49 -0.10
CA ALA A 34 13.74 32.48 -0.99
C ALA A 34 12.60 31.66 -1.61
N GLY A 35 12.57 31.60 -2.94
CA GLY A 35 11.52 30.92 -3.68
C GLY A 35 11.34 29.50 -3.16
N GLY A 36 10.10 29.17 -2.77
CA GLY A 36 9.77 27.81 -2.36
C GLY A 36 10.19 26.84 -3.47
N ALA A 37 10.84 25.74 -3.08
CA ALA A 37 11.27 24.72 -4.03
C ALA A 37 10.10 24.36 -4.96
N PRO A 38 10.32 24.26 -6.29
CA PRO A 38 9.23 23.98 -7.22
C PRO A 38 8.53 22.69 -6.79
N ARG A 39 7.21 22.77 -6.59
CA ARG A 39 6.42 21.60 -6.23
C ARG A 39 6.61 20.54 -7.33
N PRO A 40 6.95 19.28 -6.99
CA PRO A 40 7.11 18.23 -7.99
C PRO A 40 5.84 18.07 -8.82
N SER A 41 6.02 17.85 -10.12
CA SER A 41 4.94 17.90 -11.11
C SER A 41 3.97 16.71 -11.02
N ALA A 42 4.32 15.68 -10.24
CA ALA A 42 3.44 14.54 -9.93
C ALA A 42 2.24 14.93 -9.08
N ALA A 43 2.39 15.93 -8.20
CA ALA A 43 1.41 16.19 -7.15
C ALA A 43 0.01 16.54 -7.68
N PRO A 44 -0.17 17.35 -8.75
CA PRO A 44 -1.49 17.61 -9.33
C PRO A 44 -2.14 16.38 -9.97
N GLN A 45 -1.37 15.55 -10.70
CA GLN A 45 -1.91 14.36 -11.37
C GLN A 45 -2.34 13.30 -10.37
N ALA A 46 -1.48 12.98 -9.38
CA ALA A 46 -1.85 12.08 -8.31
C ALA A 46 -3.05 12.61 -7.50
N ALA A 47 -3.09 13.91 -7.17
CA ALA A 47 -4.23 14.48 -6.43
C ALA A 47 -5.56 14.39 -7.22
N GLU A 48 -5.53 14.53 -8.55
CA GLU A 48 -6.72 14.37 -9.39
C GLU A 48 -7.16 12.91 -9.51
N VAL A 49 -6.24 11.97 -9.78
CA VAL A 49 -6.53 10.53 -9.80
C VAL A 49 -7.13 10.08 -8.45
N ALA A 50 -6.56 10.55 -7.33
CA ALA A 50 -7.07 10.26 -5.99
C ALA A 50 -8.52 10.73 -5.79
N ARG A 51 -8.89 11.85 -6.41
CA ARG A 51 -10.23 12.43 -6.33
C ARG A 51 -11.21 11.67 -7.22
N THR A 52 -10.93 11.56 -8.51
CA THR A 52 -11.83 10.94 -9.51
C THR A 52 -12.07 9.46 -9.21
N ALA A 53 -11.03 8.71 -8.85
CA ALA A 53 -11.16 7.30 -8.51
C ALA A 53 -11.97 7.09 -7.21
N LEU A 54 -11.80 7.96 -6.20
CA LEU A 54 -12.59 7.88 -4.97
C LEU A 54 -14.05 8.34 -5.17
N ASP A 55 -14.29 9.28 -6.09
CA ASP A 55 -15.64 9.66 -6.54
C ASP A 55 -16.31 8.42 -7.19
N TRP A 56 -15.65 7.76 -8.14
CA TRP A 56 -16.15 6.55 -8.81
C TRP A 56 -16.46 5.41 -7.83
N VAL A 57 -15.55 5.09 -6.90
CA VAL A 57 -15.75 4.01 -5.90
C VAL A 57 -16.95 4.30 -5.01
N TYR A 58 -17.15 5.57 -4.65
CA TYR A 58 -18.27 5.99 -3.83
C TYR A 58 -19.62 5.87 -4.55
N ASP A 59 -19.67 6.25 -5.82
CA ASP A 59 -20.88 6.17 -6.63
C ASP A 59 -21.25 4.69 -6.95
N HIS A 60 -20.26 3.78 -6.94
CA HIS A 60 -20.45 2.33 -7.08
C HIS A 60 -20.57 1.56 -5.76
N LEU A 61 -20.72 2.24 -4.62
CA LEU A 61 -20.80 1.62 -3.29
C LEU A 61 -21.82 0.46 -3.16
N PRO A 62 -23.02 0.51 -3.78
CA PRO A 62 -23.97 -0.61 -3.75
C PRO A 62 -23.45 -1.91 -4.36
N CYS A 63 -22.50 -1.84 -5.30
CA CYS A 63 -21.90 -3.03 -5.94
C CYS A 63 -20.99 -3.84 -4.99
N PHE A 64 -20.61 -3.28 -3.85
CA PHE A 64 -19.88 -3.97 -2.77
C PHE A 64 -20.80 -4.62 -1.73
N ALA A 65 -22.13 -4.56 -1.88
CA ALA A 65 -23.05 -5.17 -0.92
C ALA A 65 -22.88 -6.70 -0.87
N LEU A 66 -22.92 -7.27 0.34
CA LEU A 66 -22.94 -8.73 0.49
C LEU A 66 -24.34 -9.27 0.16
N PRO A 67 -24.46 -10.40 -0.54
CA PRO A 67 -25.75 -11.03 -0.78
C PRO A 67 -26.32 -11.63 0.52
N GLU A 68 -27.62 -11.92 0.55
CA GLU A 68 -28.29 -12.44 1.76
C GLU A 68 -27.75 -13.80 2.21
N ASP A 69 -27.28 -14.60 1.24
CA ASP A 69 -26.76 -15.95 1.37
C ASP A 69 -25.21 -16.01 1.44
N VAL A 70 -24.54 -14.91 1.83
CA VAL A 70 -23.06 -14.80 1.88
C VAL A 70 -22.34 -15.80 2.81
N LEU A 71 -23.09 -16.55 3.62
CA LEU A 71 -22.59 -17.64 4.47
C LEU A 71 -22.86 -19.05 3.88
N ALA A 72 -23.38 -19.14 2.66
CA ALA A 72 -23.59 -20.40 1.96
C ALA A 72 -22.24 -21.08 1.61
N PRO A 73 -22.11 -22.42 1.70
CA PRO A 73 -20.84 -23.11 1.49
C PRO A 73 -20.23 -22.96 0.07
N ASP A 74 -21.04 -22.59 -0.91
CA ASP A 74 -20.66 -22.36 -2.32
C ASP A 74 -20.46 -20.88 -2.67
N VAL A 75 -20.46 -19.98 -1.67
CA VAL A 75 -20.23 -18.55 -1.88
C VAL A 75 -18.86 -18.30 -2.53
N LEU A 76 -18.86 -17.54 -3.63
CA LEU A 76 -17.63 -17.12 -4.30
C LEU A 76 -16.96 -15.99 -3.51
N VAL A 77 -16.12 -16.35 -2.53
CA VAL A 77 -15.36 -15.43 -1.65
C VAL A 77 -14.69 -14.29 -2.44
N ASP A 78 -14.09 -14.61 -3.59
CA ASP A 78 -13.43 -13.63 -4.47
C ASP A 78 -14.38 -12.61 -5.12
N ARG A 79 -15.69 -12.85 -5.10
CA ARG A 79 -16.74 -11.97 -5.65
C ARG A 79 -17.62 -11.33 -4.57
N THR A 80 -17.48 -11.69 -3.30
CA THR A 80 -18.30 -11.19 -2.20
C THR A 80 -17.44 -10.60 -1.08
N TRP A 81 -16.79 -11.46 -0.29
CA TRP A 81 -15.97 -11.09 0.86
C TRP A 81 -14.71 -10.31 0.48
N LYS A 82 -14.05 -10.68 -0.62
CA LYS A 82 -12.81 -10.05 -1.07
C LYS A 82 -12.98 -8.58 -1.47
N PRO A 83 -13.91 -8.19 -2.39
CA PRO A 83 -14.18 -6.78 -2.69
C PRO A 83 -14.51 -5.94 -1.45
N LEU A 84 -15.29 -6.48 -0.51
CA LEU A 84 -15.63 -5.79 0.74
C LEU A 84 -14.40 -5.59 1.66
N GLY A 85 -13.55 -6.62 1.75
CA GLY A 85 -12.30 -6.56 2.49
C GLY A 85 -11.32 -5.53 1.94
N GLU A 86 -11.19 -5.48 0.61
CA GLU A 86 -10.38 -4.50 -0.11
C GLU A 86 -10.91 -3.08 0.07
N LEU A 87 -12.23 -2.88 -0.03
CA LEU A 87 -12.91 -1.61 0.25
C LEU A 87 -12.60 -1.10 1.67
N ALA A 88 -12.71 -1.97 2.67
CA ALA A 88 -12.38 -1.63 4.06
C ALA A 88 -10.87 -1.34 4.23
N GLN A 89 -10.01 -2.15 3.61
CA GLN A 89 -8.56 -2.05 3.74
C GLN A 89 -8.01 -0.76 3.12
N LEU A 90 -8.33 -0.51 1.86
CA LEU A 90 -7.86 0.65 1.12
C LEU A 90 -8.59 1.93 1.57
N GLY A 91 -9.86 1.82 1.99
CA GLY A 91 -10.59 2.90 2.67
C GLY A 91 -9.93 3.37 3.97
N ASP A 92 -9.49 2.45 4.86
CA ASP A 92 -8.72 2.84 6.06
C ASP A 92 -7.37 3.46 5.68
N GLY A 93 -6.70 2.94 4.66
CA GLY A 93 -5.47 3.51 4.09
C GLY A 93 -5.64 4.97 3.66
N ILE A 94 -6.65 5.27 2.83
CA ILE A 94 -6.99 6.61 2.35
C ILE A 94 -7.35 7.52 3.53
N ARG A 95 -8.19 7.05 4.45
CA ARG A 95 -8.64 7.81 5.63
C ARG A 95 -7.48 8.17 6.57
N ARG A 96 -6.50 7.28 6.76
CA ARG A 96 -5.32 7.51 7.62
C ARG A 96 -4.34 8.55 7.06
N HIS A 97 -4.27 8.67 5.74
CA HIS A 97 -3.37 9.57 5.03
C HIS A 97 -4.03 10.88 4.55
N THR A 98 -5.34 11.04 4.77
CA THR A 98 -6.09 12.26 4.42
C THR A 98 -6.51 13.01 5.68
N THR A 99 -5.97 14.21 5.92
CA THR A 99 -6.20 14.97 7.17
C THR A 99 -7.63 15.50 7.33
N SER A 100 -8.27 15.98 6.25
CA SER A 100 -9.62 16.57 6.27
C SER A 100 -10.25 16.61 4.87
N GLY A 101 -11.44 17.22 4.75
CA GLY A 101 -12.10 17.43 3.45
C GLY A 101 -12.95 16.26 2.94
N PRO A 102 -13.48 16.37 1.69
CA PRO A 102 -14.39 15.38 1.12
C PRO A 102 -13.83 13.97 1.04
N ALA A 103 -12.57 13.81 0.64
CA ALA A 103 -11.91 12.49 0.52
C ALA A 103 -11.85 11.75 1.87
N ARG A 104 -11.55 12.44 2.98
CA ARG A 104 -11.56 11.83 4.32
C ARG A 104 -12.97 11.38 4.73
N ARG A 105 -14.00 12.17 4.39
CA ARG A 105 -15.40 11.81 4.68
C ARG A 105 -15.83 10.58 3.89
N ARG A 106 -15.66 10.58 2.57
CA ARG A 106 -15.93 9.43 1.72
C ARG A 106 -15.22 8.18 2.21
N ALA A 107 -13.91 8.24 2.48
CA ALA A 107 -13.18 7.09 3.00
C ALA A 107 -13.70 6.55 4.36
N ALA A 108 -14.27 7.41 5.21
CA ALA A 108 -14.96 6.99 6.42
C ALA A 108 -16.37 6.40 6.15
N GLU A 109 -17.08 6.91 5.15
CA GLU A 109 -18.38 6.40 4.70
C GLU A 109 -18.26 5.03 4.01
N LEU A 110 -17.22 4.80 3.19
CA LEU A 110 -16.88 3.48 2.64
C LEU A 110 -16.62 2.45 3.75
N LEU A 111 -15.93 2.87 4.80
CA LEU A 111 -15.63 2.05 5.98
C LEU A 111 -16.88 1.70 6.81
N GLU A 112 -17.76 2.68 7.10
CA GLU A 112 -19.01 2.42 7.84
C GLU A 112 -19.97 1.57 7.00
N PHE A 113 -20.05 1.78 5.68
CA PHE A 113 -20.79 0.89 4.78
C PHE A 113 -20.25 -0.54 4.86
N ALA A 114 -18.94 -0.73 4.67
CA ALA A 114 -18.34 -2.06 4.68
C ALA A 114 -18.53 -2.75 6.04
N TRP A 115 -18.44 -2.00 7.14
CA TRP A 115 -18.72 -2.50 8.49
C TRP A 115 -20.21 -2.87 8.66
N GLY A 116 -21.11 -2.06 8.13
CA GLY A 116 -22.55 -2.32 8.06
C GLY A 116 -22.88 -3.62 7.32
N GLN A 117 -22.26 -3.86 6.17
CA GLN A 117 -22.44 -5.09 5.38
C GLN A 117 -22.08 -6.36 6.19
N THR A 118 -21.02 -6.32 7.01
CA THR A 118 -20.68 -7.44 7.92
C THR A 118 -21.65 -7.65 9.09
N ARG A 119 -22.78 -6.91 9.13
CA ARG A 119 -23.68 -6.76 10.29
C ARG A 119 -22.91 -6.33 11.54
N ARG A 120 -22.00 -5.36 11.39
CA ARG A 120 -21.09 -4.88 12.44
C ARG A 120 -20.27 -6.00 13.09
N GLY A 121 -19.74 -6.90 12.25
CA GLY A 121 -18.87 -8.00 12.63
C GLY A 121 -19.57 -9.31 13.00
N SER A 122 -20.92 -9.38 13.02
CA SER A 122 -21.62 -10.64 13.33
C SER A 122 -21.36 -11.70 12.26
N LEU A 123 -21.44 -11.33 10.97
CA LEU A 123 -21.21 -12.27 9.88
C LEU A 123 -19.77 -12.79 9.85
N LEU A 124 -18.78 -11.95 10.20
CA LEU A 124 -17.39 -12.39 10.34
C LEU A 124 -17.21 -13.42 11.48
N LEU A 125 -17.98 -13.29 12.57
CA LEU A 125 -17.99 -14.28 13.66
C LEU A 125 -18.69 -15.58 13.23
N GLU A 126 -19.81 -15.47 12.52
CA GLU A 126 -20.54 -16.62 11.99
C GLU A 126 -19.66 -17.41 11.01
N GLN A 127 -18.98 -16.71 10.08
CA GLN A 127 -18.03 -17.31 9.15
C GLN A 127 -16.83 -17.97 9.87
N LEU A 128 -16.22 -17.29 10.85
CA LEU A 128 -15.09 -17.85 11.62
C LEU A 128 -15.48 -19.06 12.49
N ARG A 129 -16.78 -19.23 12.81
CA ARG A 129 -17.30 -20.45 13.45
C ARG A 129 -17.53 -21.58 12.45
N ALA A 130 -18.05 -21.27 11.26
CA ALA A 130 -18.28 -22.24 10.20
C ALA A 130 -16.96 -22.79 9.63
N GLU A 131 -15.97 -21.91 9.44
CA GLU A 131 -14.65 -22.23 8.88
C GLU A 131 -13.50 -21.75 9.80
N PRO A 132 -13.21 -22.43 10.93
CA PRO A 132 -12.15 -22.01 11.85
C PRO A 132 -10.72 -22.02 11.29
N MET A 133 -10.53 -22.61 10.10
CA MET A 133 -9.25 -22.67 9.38
C MET A 133 -9.14 -21.59 8.28
N SER A 134 -10.24 -20.93 7.91
CA SER A 134 -10.23 -19.83 6.95
C SER A 134 -9.65 -18.58 7.61
N THR A 135 -8.58 -18.03 7.03
CA THR A 135 -7.86 -16.89 7.61
C THR A 135 -8.46 -15.54 7.20
N TYR A 136 -9.17 -15.51 6.06
CA TYR A 136 -9.73 -14.29 5.49
C TYR A 136 -10.68 -13.51 6.43
N PRO A 137 -11.49 -14.11 7.33
CA PRO A 137 -12.32 -13.33 8.25
C PRO A 137 -11.48 -12.49 9.22
N LEU A 138 -10.31 -12.99 9.65
CA LEU A 138 -9.38 -12.20 10.48
C LEU A 138 -8.74 -11.07 9.69
N GLU A 139 -8.35 -11.34 8.44
CA GLU A 139 -7.68 -10.36 7.57
C GLU A 139 -8.62 -9.20 7.20
N ILE A 140 -9.88 -9.50 6.87
CA ILE A 140 -10.95 -8.50 6.70
C ILE A 140 -11.21 -7.76 8.03
N TYR A 141 -11.31 -8.48 9.15
CA TYR A 141 -11.52 -7.86 10.46
C TYR A 141 -10.38 -6.91 10.86
N ALA A 142 -9.15 -7.17 10.44
CA ALA A 142 -8.00 -6.31 10.72
C ALA A 142 -8.16 -4.90 10.13
N ALA A 143 -8.79 -4.76 8.96
CA ALA A 143 -9.13 -3.46 8.38
C ALA A 143 -10.08 -2.67 9.30
N PHE A 144 -11.18 -3.29 9.72
CA PHE A 144 -12.14 -2.68 10.62
C PHE A 144 -11.55 -2.35 12.00
N ARG A 145 -10.75 -3.26 12.57
CA ARG A 145 -10.05 -3.04 13.84
C ARG A 145 -9.09 -1.85 13.77
N SER A 146 -8.33 -1.70 12.67
CA SER A 146 -7.47 -0.55 12.43
C SER A 146 -8.25 0.75 12.26
N ALA A 147 -9.46 0.71 11.69
CA ALA A 147 -10.33 1.89 11.59
C ALA A 147 -10.93 2.32 12.94
N GLY A 148 -11.00 1.40 13.91
CA GLY A 148 -11.50 1.63 15.27
C GLY A 148 -12.72 0.79 15.65
N PHE A 149 -13.30 0.05 14.70
CA PHE A 149 -14.44 -0.82 14.93
C PHE A 149 -14.08 -2.04 15.80
N ARG A 150 -15.09 -2.60 16.46
CA ARG A 150 -14.93 -3.63 17.50
C ARG A 150 -16.11 -4.61 17.47
N HIS A 151 -15.82 -5.90 17.60
CA HIS A 151 -16.82 -6.94 17.83
C HIS A 151 -16.27 -7.96 18.85
N PRO A 152 -16.55 -7.80 20.16
CA PRO A 152 -15.87 -8.55 21.22
C PRO A 152 -15.95 -10.08 21.08
N ALA A 153 -17.08 -10.60 20.61
CA ALA A 153 -17.26 -12.04 20.41
C ALA A 153 -16.43 -12.60 19.23
N PHE A 154 -16.15 -11.78 18.20
CA PHE A 154 -15.17 -12.15 17.16
C PHE A 154 -13.76 -12.18 17.73
N GLU A 155 -13.39 -11.14 18.49
CA GLU A 155 -12.04 -11.02 19.08
C GLU A 155 -11.70 -12.16 20.04
N GLU A 156 -12.68 -12.65 20.82
CA GLU A 156 -12.47 -13.80 21.71
C GLU A 156 -12.33 -15.13 20.95
N LEU A 157 -13.13 -15.36 19.90
CA LEU A 157 -12.95 -16.54 19.05
C LEU A 157 -11.61 -16.50 18.32
N ALA A 158 -11.26 -15.39 17.69
CA ALA A 158 -9.98 -15.21 17.01
C ALA A 158 -8.78 -15.41 17.96
N ARG A 159 -8.85 -14.88 19.19
CA ARG A 159 -7.84 -15.10 20.24
C ARG A 159 -7.74 -16.57 20.65
N THR A 160 -8.84 -17.32 20.59
CA THR A 160 -8.85 -18.76 20.89
C THR A 160 -8.23 -19.56 19.74
N LEU A 161 -8.62 -19.29 18.49
CA LEU A 161 -8.10 -19.95 17.30
C LEU A 161 -6.60 -19.68 17.08
N ALA A 162 -6.16 -18.44 17.26
CA ALA A 162 -4.74 -18.04 17.13
C ALA A 162 -3.79 -18.76 18.11
N ARG A 163 -4.32 -19.31 19.22
CA ARG A 163 -3.55 -20.12 20.18
C ARG A 163 -3.45 -21.61 19.78
N THR A 164 -4.11 -22.03 18.70
CA THR A 164 -4.08 -23.44 18.25
C THR A 164 -2.84 -23.74 17.41
N ARG A 165 -2.36 -24.99 17.48
CA ARG A 165 -1.30 -25.47 16.57
C ARG A 165 -1.74 -25.44 15.12
N SER A 166 -3.02 -25.75 14.84
CA SER A 166 -3.58 -25.75 13.50
C SER A 166 -3.44 -24.38 12.86
N TRP A 167 -3.85 -23.31 13.55
CA TRP A 167 -3.70 -21.94 13.08
C TRP A 167 -2.24 -21.60 12.74
N ALA A 168 -1.31 -21.84 13.68
CA ALA A 168 0.12 -21.58 13.48
C ALA A 168 0.73 -22.36 12.29
N HIS A 169 0.18 -23.54 11.94
CA HIS A 169 0.71 -24.43 10.89
C HIS A 169 -0.17 -24.52 9.64
N THR A 170 -1.25 -23.72 9.52
CA THR A 170 -2.14 -23.71 8.35
C THR A 170 -1.32 -23.60 7.07
N GLU A 171 -1.51 -24.50 6.11
CA GLU A 171 -0.81 -24.44 4.83
C GLU A 171 -1.26 -23.20 4.04
N GLN A 172 -0.30 -22.36 3.65
CA GLN A 172 -0.52 -21.02 3.11
C GLN A 172 0.66 -20.62 2.21
N ASP A 173 0.36 -19.86 1.15
CA ASP A 173 1.38 -19.19 0.35
C ASP A 173 2.26 -18.27 1.23
N PRO A 174 3.59 -18.15 0.96
CA PRO A 174 4.47 -17.27 1.73
C PRO A 174 4.03 -15.80 1.81
N THR A 175 3.37 -15.27 0.78
CA THR A 175 2.84 -13.90 0.80
C THR A 175 1.60 -13.80 1.70
N ARG A 176 0.68 -14.76 1.59
CA ARG A 176 -0.52 -14.84 2.44
C ARG A 176 -0.16 -15.02 3.91
N ARG A 177 0.92 -15.76 4.20
CA ARG A 177 1.48 -15.88 5.56
C ARG A 177 1.85 -14.51 6.17
N LEU A 178 2.40 -13.58 5.39
CA LEU A 178 2.66 -12.22 5.86
C LEU A 178 1.37 -11.42 6.08
N GLY A 179 0.33 -11.63 5.25
CA GLY A 179 -1.00 -11.06 5.44
C GLY A 179 -1.61 -11.43 6.78
N ILE A 180 -1.55 -12.72 7.14
CA ILE A 180 -2.02 -13.24 8.43
C ILE A 180 -1.23 -12.60 9.60
N LEU A 181 0.10 -12.53 9.50
CA LEU A 181 0.93 -11.90 10.54
C LEU A 181 0.65 -10.38 10.67
N ASN A 182 0.36 -9.69 9.57
CA ASN A 182 -0.09 -8.29 9.60
C ASN A 182 -1.47 -8.17 10.28
N ALA A 183 -2.41 -9.09 9.98
CA ALA A 183 -3.74 -9.11 10.58
C ALA A 183 -3.69 -9.39 12.10
N GLU A 184 -2.87 -10.35 12.54
CA GLU A 184 -2.60 -10.62 13.96
C GLU A 184 -2.05 -9.38 14.67
N HIS A 185 -1.04 -8.73 14.08
CA HIS A 185 -0.47 -7.50 14.62
C HIS A 185 -1.52 -6.40 14.81
N ARG A 186 -2.33 -6.12 13.78
CA ARG A 186 -3.37 -5.08 13.80
C ARG A 186 -4.53 -5.40 14.74
N THR A 187 -4.80 -6.68 14.96
CA THR A 187 -5.82 -7.15 15.91
C THR A 187 -5.33 -7.25 17.35
N GLY A 188 -4.01 -7.13 17.58
CA GLY A 188 -3.41 -7.29 18.90
C GLY A 188 -3.36 -8.76 19.35
N LEU A 189 -3.39 -9.69 18.39
CA LEU A 189 -3.17 -11.10 18.64
C LEU A 189 -1.66 -11.41 18.72
N PRO A 190 -1.24 -12.44 19.47
CA PRO A 190 0.14 -12.92 19.43
C PRO A 190 0.51 -13.36 18.02
N LEU A 191 1.69 -12.94 17.54
CA LEU A 191 2.20 -13.40 16.25
C LEU A 191 2.57 -14.88 16.33
N HIS A 192 2.03 -15.71 15.45
CA HIS A 192 2.35 -17.14 15.42
C HIS A 192 3.75 -17.45 14.85
N ALA A 193 4.37 -16.50 14.14
CA ALA A 193 5.73 -16.62 13.60
C ALA A 193 6.43 -15.26 13.49
N PRO A 194 7.78 -15.19 13.48
CA PRO A 194 8.51 -13.94 13.23
C PRO A 194 8.30 -13.46 11.78
N PRO A 195 7.91 -12.19 11.54
CA PRO A 195 7.68 -11.67 10.19
C PRO A 195 8.88 -11.79 9.24
N LEU A 196 10.11 -11.66 9.74
CA LEU A 196 11.32 -11.84 8.92
C LEU A 196 11.49 -13.29 8.43
N THR A 197 11.10 -14.28 9.25
CA THR A 197 11.14 -15.70 8.85
C THR A 197 10.12 -16.00 7.76
N ALA A 198 8.93 -15.39 7.83
CA ALA A 198 7.93 -15.48 6.76
C ALA A 198 8.42 -14.77 5.48
N LEU A 199 8.98 -13.57 5.60
CA LEU A 199 9.54 -12.80 4.49
C LEU A 199 10.57 -13.62 3.68
N HIS A 200 11.51 -14.28 4.35
CA HIS A 200 12.54 -15.10 3.68
C HIS A 200 12.01 -16.30 2.87
N ARG A 201 10.73 -16.65 2.99
CA ARG A 201 10.07 -17.66 2.15
C ARG A 201 9.39 -17.10 0.90
N THR A 202 9.29 -15.77 0.78
CA THR A 202 8.67 -15.10 -0.37
C THR A 202 9.70 -14.89 -1.48
N TRP A 203 9.24 -14.84 -2.74
CA TRP A 203 10.08 -14.51 -3.91
C TRP A 203 10.88 -13.23 -3.66
N LEU A 204 10.22 -12.15 -3.24
CA LEU A 204 10.85 -10.86 -2.96
C LEU A 204 11.87 -10.91 -1.81
N GLY A 205 11.62 -11.71 -0.77
CA GLY A 205 12.53 -11.88 0.37
C GLY A 205 13.84 -12.59 0.04
N SER A 206 13.91 -13.27 -1.11
CA SER A 206 15.14 -13.85 -1.67
C SER A 206 15.98 -12.84 -2.46
N LEU A 207 15.42 -11.67 -2.83
CA LEU A 207 16.04 -10.64 -3.69
C LEU A 207 16.50 -11.20 -5.05
N PRO A 208 15.55 -11.68 -5.86
CA PRO A 208 15.80 -12.51 -7.04
C PRO A 208 16.32 -11.69 -8.22
N GLU A 209 16.67 -12.38 -9.31
CA GLU A 209 16.98 -11.77 -10.60
C GLU A 209 15.79 -10.92 -11.10
N PRO A 210 15.97 -9.61 -11.31
CA PRO A 210 14.85 -8.67 -11.54
C PRO A 210 14.20 -8.83 -12.91
N TRP A 211 14.87 -9.47 -13.87
CA TRP A 211 14.33 -9.82 -15.18
C TRP A 211 13.43 -11.06 -15.17
N MET A 212 13.33 -11.76 -14.02
CA MET A 212 12.35 -12.83 -13.79
C MET A 212 11.00 -12.29 -13.29
N PHE A 213 10.76 -10.98 -13.46
CA PHE A 213 9.50 -10.34 -13.09
C PHE A 213 8.38 -10.72 -14.06
N GLU A 214 7.33 -11.33 -13.52
CA GLU A 214 6.10 -11.70 -14.20
C GLU A 214 4.89 -11.14 -13.42
N ARG A 215 3.69 -11.13 -14.02
CA ARG A 215 2.48 -10.53 -13.41
C ARG A 215 2.19 -11.11 -12.01
N SER A 216 2.26 -12.44 -11.87
CA SER A 216 2.11 -13.18 -10.60
C SER A 216 3.16 -12.77 -9.56
N ALA A 217 4.43 -12.68 -9.95
CA ALA A 217 5.51 -12.22 -9.08
C ALA A 217 5.33 -10.75 -8.68
N GLY A 218 4.76 -9.92 -9.57
CA GLY A 218 4.41 -8.53 -9.30
C GLY A 218 3.39 -8.38 -8.17
N TYR A 219 2.24 -9.04 -8.28
CA TYR A 219 1.21 -9.07 -7.21
C TYR A 219 1.75 -9.70 -5.91
N ALA A 220 2.59 -10.72 -6.00
CA ALA A 220 3.25 -11.28 -4.82
C ALA A 220 4.17 -10.23 -4.13
N LEU A 221 4.95 -9.48 -4.91
CA LEU A 221 5.83 -8.40 -4.45
C LEU A 221 5.07 -7.29 -3.73
N THR A 222 3.98 -6.80 -4.32
CA THR A 222 3.21 -5.66 -3.81
C THR A 222 2.56 -6.02 -2.48
N HIS A 223 1.92 -7.19 -2.39
CA HIS A 223 1.37 -7.73 -1.14
C HIS A 223 2.43 -7.91 -0.05
N VAL A 224 3.65 -8.40 -0.38
CA VAL A 224 4.75 -8.47 0.60
C VAL A 224 5.08 -7.08 1.16
N VAL A 225 5.17 -6.06 0.31
CA VAL A 225 5.42 -4.68 0.75
C VAL A 225 4.25 -4.15 1.58
N PHE A 226 3.01 -4.35 1.16
CA PHE A 226 1.82 -3.90 1.88
C PHE A 226 1.77 -4.52 3.28
N HIS A 227 1.97 -5.83 3.41
CA HIS A 227 1.94 -6.50 4.72
C HIS A 227 3.11 -6.10 5.63
N LEU A 228 4.33 -5.95 5.10
CA LEU A 228 5.49 -5.48 5.87
C LEU A 228 5.33 -4.04 6.36
N THR A 229 4.86 -3.14 5.50
CA THR A 229 4.73 -1.70 5.78
C THR A 229 3.43 -1.32 6.46
N ASP A 230 2.60 -2.29 6.85
CA ASP A 230 1.25 -2.08 7.37
C ASP A 230 0.41 -1.18 6.45
N TRP A 231 0.36 -1.53 5.17
CA TRP A 231 -0.30 -0.77 4.10
C TRP A 231 0.14 0.71 4.09
N GLY A 232 1.46 0.92 4.09
CA GLY A 232 2.09 2.24 4.08
C GLY A 232 2.13 2.98 5.41
N ASN A 233 1.44 2.50 6.47
CA ASN A 233 1.39 3.18 7.78
C ASN A 233 2.70 3.07 8.59
N ALA A 234 3.49 2.01 8.35
CA ALA A 234 4.71 1.69 9.08
C ALA A 234 5.90 1.42 8.11
N PRO A 235 6.27 2.38 7.25
CA PRO A 235 7.26 2.19 6.18
C PRO A 235 8.64 1.80 6.73
N HIS A 236 8.98 2.27 7.93
CA HIS A 236 10.23 1.98 8.65
C HIS A 236 10.44 0.48 8.97
N ARG A 237 9.41 -0.36 8.84
CA ARG A 237 9.52 -1.83 9.04
C ARG A 237 10.18 -2.54 7.87
N MET A 238 10.29 -1.89 6.70
CA MET A 238 10.93 -2.45 5.52
C MET A 238 12.44 -2.67 5.75
N PRO A 239 12.97 -3.90 5.57
CA PRO A 239 14.41 -4.15 5.73
C PRO A 239 15.26 -3.30 4.75
N PRO A 240 16.36 -2.66 5.19
CA PRO A 240 17.13 -1.74 4.34
C PRO A 240 17.68 -2.35 3.04
N ARG A 241 18.03 -3.64 3.04
CA ARG A 241 18.48 -4.36 1.84
C ARG A 241 17.35 -4.52 0.82
N LEU A 242 16.13 -4.77 1.29
CA LEU A 242 14.94 -4.89 0.43
C LEU A 242 14.49 -3.52 -0.09
N ALA A 243 14.47 -2.48 0.75
CA ALA A 243 14.19 -1.11 0.31
C ALA A 243 15.14 -0.66 -0.81
N ARG A 244 16.45 -0.95 -0.70
CA ARG A 244 17.45 -0.64 -1.73
C ARG A 244 17.22 -1.39 -3.04
N TYR A 245 16.84 -2.66 -2.96
CA TYR A 245 16.53 -3.49 -4.12
C TYR A 245 15.28 -2.95 -4.86
N LEU A 246 14.22 -2.62 -4.11
CA LEU A 246 13.02 -1.98 -4.66
C LEU A 246 13.32 -0.62 -5.30
N HIS A 247 14.13 0.23 -4.66
CA HIS A 247 14.56 1.50 -5.25
C HIS A 247 15.31 1.34 -6.59
N HIS A 248 15.96 0.22 -6.82
CA HIS A 248 16.72 -0.02 -8.05
C HIS A 248 15.84 -0.53 -9.19
N TRP A 249 14.92 -1.46 -8.90
CA TRP A 249 14.19 -2.22 -9.93
C TRP A 249 12.73 -1.81 -10.14
N LEU A 250 12.07 -1.21 -9.13
CA LEU A 250 10.69 -0.74 -9.26
C LEU A 250 10.44 0.17 -10.47
N PRO A 251 11.34 1.10 -10.86
CA PRO A 251 11.12 1.93 -12.05
C PRO A 251 10.94 1.11 -13.32
N ALA A 252 11.82 0.13 -13.57
CA ALA A 252 11.76 -0.70 -14.77
C ALA A 252 10.51 -1.61 -14.80
N TRP A 253 10.11 -2.15 -13.65
CA TRP A 253 8.89 -2.94 -13.53
C TRP A 253 7.63 -2.09 -13.72
N LEU A 254 7.61 -0.86 -13.19
CA LEU A 254 6.53 0.08 -13.38
C LEU A 254 6.40 0.48 -14.86
N ASP A 255 7.51 0.82 -15.52
CA ASP A 255 7.55 1.12 -16.95
C ASP A 255 7.01 -0.06 -17.78
N SER A 256 7.45 -1.29 -17.50
CA SER A 256 6.96 -2.51 -18.18
C SER A 256 5.46 -2.77 -17.94
N CYS A 257 4.97 -2.54 -16.72
CA CYS A 257 3.54 -2.67 -16.41
C CYS A 257 2.71 -1.63 -17.16
N LEU A 258 3.22 -0.41 -17.32
CA LEU A 258 2.54 0.63 -18.10
C LEU A 258 2.60 0.33 -19.60
N GLU A 259 3.71 -0.19 -20.14
CA GLU A 259 3.84 -0.62 -21.55
C GLU A 259 2.87 -1.74 -21.94
N GLU A 260 2.63 -2.71 -21.05
CA GLU A 260 1.63 -3.78 -21.22
C GLU A 260 0.24 -3.42 -20.66
N GLU A 261 0.02 -2.14 -20.34
CA GLU A 261 -1.26 -1.58 -19.85
C GLU A 261 -1.87 -2.33 -18.65
N LEU A 262 -1.02 -2.83 -17.75
CA LEU A 262 -1.37 -3.49 -16.50
C LEU A 262 -1.69 -2.45 -15.42
N TRP A 263 -2.75 -1.68 -15.62
CA TRP A 263 -3.08 -0.50 -14.81
C TRP A 263 -3.24 -0.80 -13.32
N ASP A 264 -3.82 -1.95 -12.98
CA ASP A 264 -3.97 -2.43 -11.61
C ASP A 264 -2.61 -2.59 -10.92
N LEU A 265 -1.75 -3.44 -11.49
CA LEU A 265 -0.40 -3.72 -10.99
C LEU A 265 0.50 -2.46 -11.03
N ALA A 266 0.33 -1.57 -12.01
CA ALA A 266 1.01 -0.28 -12.05
C ALA A 266 0.57 0.62 -10.87
N GLY A 267 -0.72 0.64 -10.55
CA GLY A 267 -1.27 1.31 -9.36
C GLY A 267 -0.70 0.73 -8.06
N GLU A 268 -0.59 -0.59 -7.95
CA GLU A 268 0.02 -1.23 -6.78
C GLU A 268 1.51 -0.91 -6.66
N LEU A 269 2.27 -0.91 -7.76
CA LEU A 269 3.68 -0.51 -7.77
C LEU A 269 3.86 0.97 -7.39
N LEU A 270 2.91 1.84 -7.73
CA LEU A 270 2.88 3.23 -7.26
C LEU A 270 2.60 3.31 -5.74
N ALA A 271 1.72 2.47 -5.19
CA ALA A 271 1.54 2.35 -3.75
C ALA A 271 2.81 1.82 -3.05
N VAL A 272 3.52 0.85 -3.65
CA VAL A 272 4.83 0.37 -3.17
C VAL A 272 5.84 1.51 -3.13
N ALA A 273 5.95 2.31 -4.20
CA ALA A 273 6.87 3.44 -4.28
C ALA A 273 6.62 4.49 -3.19
N ALA A 274 5.36 4.76 -2.85
CA ALA A 274 4.96 5.64 -1.75
C ALA A 274 5.09 4.97 -0.35
N GLY A 275 5.07 3.63 -0.29
CA GLY A 275 5.23 2.83 0.92
C GLY A 275 6.68 2.63 1.40
N LEU A 276 7.69 2.96 0.59
CA LEU A 276 9.11 2.79 0.97
C LEU A 276 9.55 3.71 2.13
N PRO A 277 10.59 3.34 2.91
CA PRO A 277 11.16 4.21 3.96
C PRO A 277 11.63 5.56 3.42
N THR A 278 12.32 5.54 2.29
CA THR A 278 12.76 6.71 1.53
C THR A 278 11.84 6.83 0.32
N PRO A 279 11.26 8.02 0.03
CA PRO A 279 10.43 8.19 -1.16
C PRO A 279 11.24 7.95 -2.45
N VAL A 280 10.62 7.30 -3.44
CA VAL A 280 11.14 7.28 -4.82
C VAL A 280 11.15 8.72 -5.37
N PRO A 281 12.17 9.16 -6.13
CA PRO A 281 12.20 10.52 -6.68
C PRO A 281 10.97 10.82 -7.54
N ALA A 282 10.33 11.98 -7.34
CA ALA A 282 9.06 12.30 -8.00
C ALA A 282 9.11 12.15 -9.53
N ARG A 283 10.18 12.62 -10.18
CA ARG A 283 10.45 12.46 -11.62
C ARG A 283 10.37 11.02 -12.17
N THR A 284 10.49 10.01 -11.29
CA THR A 284 10.43 8.58 -11.64
C THR A 284 9.01 8.03 -11.63
N VAL A 285 8.09 8.66 -10.88
CA VAL A 285 6.66 8.28 -10.84
C VAL A 285 5.76 9.28 -11.56
N GLU A 286 6.28 10.46 -11.91
CA GLU A 286 5.59 11.49 -12.70
C GLU A 286 5.00 10.98 -14.02
N PRO A 287 5.76 10.29 -14.90
CA PRO A 287 5.20 9.74 -16.14
C PRO A 287 4.11 8.69 -15.90
N ALA A 288 4.25 7.89 -14.84
CA ALA A 288 3.29 6.86 -14.48
C ALA A 288 1.94 7.46 -14.05
N TRP A 289 1.94 8.51 -13.23
CA TRP A 289 0.71 9.22 -12.85
C TRP A 289 0.03 9.88 -14.06
N ALA A 290 0.80 10.44 -14.99
CA ALA A 290 0.25 10.97 -16.24
C ALA A 290 -0.45 9.88 -17.08
N ARG A 291 0.14 8.67 -17.16
CA ARG A 291 -0.45 7.54 -17.90
C ARG A 291 -1.69 6.96 -17.22
N LEU A 292 -1.69 6.80 -15.89
CA LEU A 292 -2.89 6.36 -15.14
C LEU A 292 -4.04 7.37 -15.29
N ALA A 293 -3.77 8.67 -15.18
CA ALA A 293 -4.78 9.72 -15.37
C ALA A 293 -5.37 9.72 -16.79
N ALA A 294 -4.58 9.36 -17.81
CA ALA A 294 -5.04 9.24 -19.20
C ALA A 294 -5.78 7.91 -19.48
N ALA A 295 -5.63 6.90 -18.61
CA ALA A 295 -6.30 5.60 -18.70
C ALA A 295 -7.62 5.54 -17.91
N GLN A 296 -7.90 6.54 -17.05
CA GLN A 296 -9.20 6.65 -16.40
C GLN A 296 -10.30 7.03 -17.41
N ASP A 297 -11.49 6.45 -17.23
CA ASP A 297 -12.70 6.85 -17.95
C ASP A 297 -13.20 8.23 -17.46
N ALA A 298 -14.22 8.77 -18.14
CA ALA A 298 -14.80 10.08 -17.82
C ALA A 298 -15.50 10.16 -16.44
N ALA A 299 -15.80 9.02 -15.80
CA ALA A 299 -16.33 8.92 -14.45
C ALA A 299 -15.23 8.69 -13.39
N GLY A 300 -13.97 8.48 -13.80
CA GLY A 300 -12.85 8.18 -12.91
C GLY A 300 -12.55 6.70 -12.70
N GLY A 301 -13.27 5.80 -13.38
CA GLY A 301 -13.01 4.36 -13.34
C GLY A 301 -11.74 4.00 -14.09
N LEU A 302 -11.02 2.99 -13.61
CA LEU A 302 -9.79 2.48 -14.21
C LEU A 302 -9.93 0.96 -14.37
N CYS A 303 -9.78 0.44 -15.58
CA CYS A 303 -9.80 -1.00 -15.86
C CYS A 303 -8.55 -1.68 -15.30
N GLU A 304 -8.64 -2.96 -14.92
CA GLU A 304 -7.47 -3.71 -14.42
C GLU A 304 -6.34 -3.82 -15.45
N VAL A 305 -6.72 -4.02 -16.71
CA VAL A 305 -5.86 -4.13 -17.89
C VAL A 305 -6.47 -3.32 -19.02
N GLY A 306 -5.63 -2.68 -19.84
CA GLY A 306 -6.04 -2.00 -21.06
C GLY A 306 -6.64 -2.93 -22.13
N PRO A 307 -7.17 -2.37 -23.24
CA PRO A 307 -7.73 -3.14 -24.32
C PRO A 307 -6.72 -4.17 -24.85
N SER A 308 -7.18 -5.41 -25.06
CA SER A 308 -6.30 -6.47 -25.56
C SER A 308 -5.70 -6.08 -26.92
N ARG A 309 -4.48 -6.54 -27.22
CA ARG A 309 -3.83 -6.34 -28.54
C ARG A 309 -4.63 -6.90 -29.73
N ARG A 310 -5.74 -7.59 -29.49
CA ARG A 310 -6.69 -8.09 -30.51
C ARG A 310 -7.89 -7.17 -30.75
N GLY A 311 -8.07 -6.12 -29.94
CA GLY A 311 -9.16 -5.15 -30.09
C GLY A 311 -10.51 -5.62 -29.54
N ASP A 312 -10.54 -6.70 -28.75
CA ASP A 312 -11.77 -7.19 -28.10
C ASP A 312 -12.23 -6.19 -27.02
N THR A 313 -13.12 -5.27 -27.39
CA THR A 313 -13.74 -4.29 -26.48
C THR A 313 -14.97 -4.88 -25.81
N VAL A 314 -14.78 -5.47 -24.62
CA VAL A 314 -15.89 -5.69 -23.67
C VAL A 314 -16.00 -4.43 -22.82
N GLU A 315 -17.19 -3.83 -22.75
CA GLU A 315 -17.48 -2.74 -21.81
C GLU A 315 -17.16 -3.22 -20.38
N PRO A 316 -16.16 -2.62 -19.71
CA PRO A 316 -15.60 -3.19 -18.50
C PRO A 316 -16.53 -2.87 -17.32
N GLY A 317 -17.35 -3.86 -16.95
CA GLY A 317 -18.23 -3.75 -15.80
C GLY A 317 -17.44 -3.64 -14.47
N PHE A 318 -18.14 -3.26 -13.39
CA PHE A 318 -17.61 -3.06 -12.04
C PHE A 318 -16.52 -4.07 -11.61
N ALA A 319 -16.74 -5.36 -11.87
CA ALA A 319 -15.82 -6.45 -11.52
C ALA A 319 -14.43 -6.40 -12.19
N HIS A 320 -14.25 -5.60 -13.24
CA HIS A 320 -12.98 -5.39 -13.95
C HIS A 320 -12.39 -3.99 -13.73
N CYS A 321 -13.03 -3.16 -12.89
CA CYS A 321 -12.60 -1.78 -12.63
C CYS A 321 -12.43 -1.47 -11.14
N TYR A 322 -13.18 -2.13 -10.25
CA TYR A 322 -13.25 -1.69 -8.85
C TYR A 322 -11.88 -1.75 -8.15
N HIS A 323 -11.10 -2.81 -8.38
CA HIS A 323 -9.84 -3.03 -7.68
C HIS A 323 -8.80 -1.99 -8.12
N SER A 324 -8.52 -1.92 -9.42
CA SER A 324 -7.63 -0.93 -10.03
C SER A 324 -8.01 0.52 -9.72
N THR A 325 -9.30 0.85 -9.71
CA THR A 325 -9.77 2.19 -9.33
C THR A 325 -9.50 2.48 -7.85
N LEU A 326 -9.82 1.54 -6.95
CA LEU A 326 -9.60 1.69 -5.51
C LEU A 326 -8.11 1.72 -5.15
N VAL A 327 -7.28 0.90 -5.82
CA VAL A 327 -5.82 0.90 -5.72
C VAL A 327 -5.26 2.23 -6.19
N ALA A 328 -5.72 2.77 -7.34
CA ALA A 328 -5.29 4.08 -7.83
C ALA A 328 -5.62 5.20 -6.83
N ALA A 329 -6.85 5.21 -6.26
CA ALA A 329 -7.24 6.16 -5.22
C ALA A 329 -6.33 6.10 -3.99
N TYR A 330 -6.00 4.90 -3.53
CA TYR A 330 -5.11 4.64 -2.39
C TYR A 330 -3.65 5.03 -2.66
N ALA A 331 -3.07 4.54 -3.76
CA ALA A 331 -1.69 4.80 -4.19
C ALA A 331 -1.43 6.31 -4.39
N ALA A 332 -2.41 7.00 -4.96
CA ALA A 332 -2.37 8.43 -5.20
C ALA A 332 -2.51 9.25 -3.89
N THR A 333 -3.35 8.78 -2.96
CA THR A 333 -3.45 9.35 -1.61
C THR A 333 -2.14 9.19 -0.84
N LEU A 334 -1.51 8.00 -0.87
CA LEU A 334 -0.20 7.78 -0.26
C LEU A 334 0.86 8.71 -0.85
N THR A 335 0.95 8.80 -2.19
CA THR A 335 1.93 9.64 -2.88
C THR A 335 1.73 11.12 -2.49
N THR A 336 0.50 11.60 -2.55
CA THR A 336 0.13 12.97 -2.13
C THR A 336 0.52 13.24 -0.67
N ALA A 337 0.21 12.32 0.25
CA ALA A 337 0.57 12.44 1.67
C ALA A 337 2.10 12.50 1.87
N ARG A 338 2.87 11.67 1.17
CA ARG A 338 4.34 11.69 1.22
C ARG A 338 4.94 12.98 0.66
N LEU A 339 4.44 13.48 -0.47
CA LEU A 339 4.93 14.71 -1.10
C LEU A 339 4.65 15.96 -0.25
N TYR A 340 3.53 15.99 0.47
CA TYR A 340 3.16 17.09 1.37
C TYR A 340 3.56 16.89 2.84
N GLY A 341 4.28 15.81 3.16
CA GLY A 341 4.77 15.53 4.51
C GLY A 341 3.67 15.27 5.54
N VAL A 342 2.51 14.79 5.12
CA VAL A 342 1.39 14.43 6.01
C VAL A 342 1.75 13.12 6.72
N PRO A 343 1.96 13.13 8.05
CA PRO A 343 2.20 11.88 8.78
C PRO A 343 0.90 11.06 8.84
N PRO A 344 0.98 9.71 8.80
CA PRO A 344 -0.20 8.87 9.01
C PRO A 344 -0.81 9.16 10.38
N VAL A 345 -2.14 9.34 10.43
CA VAL A 345 -2.85 9.60 11.69
C VAL A 345 -2.83 8.33 12.54
N SER A 346 -1.90 8.28 13.49
CA SER A 346 -1.80 7.21 14.47
C SER A 346 -2.98 7.29 15.44
N LEU A 347 -3.98 6.42 15.25
CA LEU A 347 -4.91 6.09 16.33
C LEU A 347 -4.11 5.32 17.39
N THR A 348 -3.84 5.98 18.51
CA THR A 348 -3.03 5.45 19.60
C THR A 348 -3.52 4.07 20.02
N ALA A 349 -2.68 3.06 19.79
CA ALA A 349 -2.80 1.82 20.54
C ALA A 349 -2.67 2.17 22.02
N THR A 350 -3.62 1.72 22.84
CA THR A 350 -3.51 1.81 24.30
C THR A 350 -2.21 1.13 24.70
N VAL A 351 -1.25 1.91 25.21
CA VAL A 351 0.01 1.38 25.72
C VAL A 351 -0.35 0.45 26.88
N LEU A 352 -0.10 -0.85 26.70
CA LEU A 352 -0.16 -1.79 27.81
C LEU A 352 0.89 -1.35 28.84
N PRO A 353 0.55 -1.25 30.13
CA PRO A 353 1.56 -1.02 31.15
C PRO A 353 2.59 -2.14 31.09
N GLY A 354 3.87 -1.79 31.19
CA GLY A 354 4.95 -2.77 31.27
C GLY A 354 4.79 -3.68 32.49
N PRO A 355 5.48 -4.84 32.52
CA PRO A 355 5.38 -5.77 33.64
C PRO A 355 5.83 -5.07 34.92
N GLU A 356 4.89 -4.88 35.84
CA GLU A 356 5.16 -4.38 37.17
C GLU A 356 6.08 -5.38 37.89
N THR A 357 7.23 -4.91 38.35
CA THR A 357 8.21 -5.76 39.05
C THR A 357 7.58 -6.26 40.34
N ALA A 358 7.31 -7.55 40.42
CA ALA A 358 6.82 -8.18 41.65
C ALA A 358 7.80 -7.91 42.80
N PRO A 359 7.32 -7.53 44.01
CA PRO A 359 8.17 -7.39 45.17
C PRO A 359 8.78 -8.75 45.55
N PRO A 360 9.98 -8.79 46.15
CA PRO A 360 10.56 -10.03 46.65
C PRO A 360 9.68 -10.57 47.77
N GLY A 361 9.06 -11.73 47.54
CA GLY A 361 8.37 -12.47 48.59
C GLY A 361 9.39 -13.26 49.42
N ASP A 362 9.35 -13.07 50.74
CA ASP A 362 10.10 -13.91 51.68
C ASP A 362 9.65 -15.37 51.54
N ALA A 363 10.64 -16.27 51.45
CA ALA A 363 10.43 -17.71 51.53
C ALA A 363 10.74 -18.21 52.95
N PRO A 364 10.03 -19.23 53.45
CA PRO A 364 10.23 -19.80 54.80
C PRO A 364 11.51 -20.65 54.93
#